data_AF-A0A6M1XP90-F1
#
_entry.id   AF-A0A6M1XP90-F1
#
_cell.length_a   1.000
_cell.length_b   1.000
_cell.length_c   1.000
_cell.angle_alpha   90.00
_cell.angle_beta   90.00
_cell.angle_gamma   90.00
#
_symmetry.space_group_name_H-M   'P 1'
#
loop_
_entity.id
_entity.type
_entity.pdbx_description
1 polymer ?
#
loop_
_entity_poly.entity_id
_entity_poly.type
_entity_poly.pdbx_seq_one_letter_code
_entity_poly.pdbx_strand_id
1 'polypeptide(L)'
;YITSAVRSRPFSVKTKQIAKTGERVTKFPNRTPTKEEIKIFAPLLDWEIAVCQPELILTLGNIGLQRLLGPKPTITAVHGTVIQSPIQTFDEQSQNYHWTQKTYQIIPLFHPAAVFYNYRLKEVVKEDW
;
A
#
# COMPACT_ATOMS: atom_id res chain seq x y z
N TYR A 1 2.56 15.85 -0.94
CA TYR A 1 2.22 15.19 0.33
C TYR A 1 2.45 13.68 0.16
N ILE A 2 3.07 13.00 1.13
CA ILE A 2 3.36 11.55 1.06
C ILE A 2 2.80 10.88 2.31
N THR A 3 2.07 9.79 2.11
CA THR A 3 1.47 8.98 3.19
C THR A 3 1.49 7.49 2.84
N SER A 4 0.96 6.65 3.73
CA SER A 4 0.88 5.20 3.60
C SER A 4 -0.49 4.71 4.04
N ALA A 5 -0.96 3.62 3.42
CA ALA A 5 -2.22 2.95 3.79
C ALA A 5 -2.18 2.36 5.22
N VAL A 6 -0.99 2.17 5.79
CA VAL A 6 -0.79 1.78 7.20
C VAL A 6 0.31 2.64 7.81
N ARG A 7 0.13 3.08 9.06
CA ARG A 7 1.12 3.89 9.81
C ARG A 7 2.01 3.07 10.74
N SER A 8 1.67 1.80 10.97
CA SER A 8 2.52 0.86 11.69
C SER A 8 3.21 -0.09 10.72
N ARG A 9 4.51 -0.34 10.94
CA ARG A 9 5.29 -1.32 10.17
C ARG A 9 4.84 -2.73 10.52
N PRO A 10 4.22 -3.50 9.60
CA PRO A 10 3.84 -4.87 9.88
C PRO A 10 5.08 -5.77 9.82
N PHE A 11 5.35 -6.50 10.90
CA PHE A 11 6.45 -7.46 10.97
C PHE A 11 6.00 -8.80 11.55
N SER A 12 6.79 -9.85 11.31
CA SER A 12 6.67 -11.14 11.99
C SER A 12 7.78 -11.29 13.01
N VAL A 13 7.54 -12.03 14.10
CA VAL A 13 8.59 -12.39 15.07
C VAL A 13 9.14 -13.76 14.71
N LYS A 14 10.44 -13.86 14.40
CA LYS A 14 11.09 -15.14 14.05
C LYS A 14 12.33 -15.35 14.89
N THR A 15 12.34 -16.41 15.70
CA THR A 15 13.54 -16.83 16.43
C THR A 15 14.33 -17.81 15.56
N LYS A 16 15.61 -17.52 15.32
CA LYS A 16 16.53 -18.39 14.59
C LYS A 16 17.74 -18.71 15.47
N GLN A 17 18.22 -19.94 15.39
CA GLN A 17 19.48 -20.32 16.00
C GLN A 17 20.63 -19.99 15.04
N ILE A 18 21.66 -19.31 15.52
CA ILE A 18 22.88 -19.08 14.76
C ILE A 18 23.63 -20.42 14.68
N ALA A 19 23.77 -20.96 13.47
CA ALA A 19 24.41 -22.26 13.24
C ALA A 19 25.85 -22.36 13.79
N LYS A 20 26.56 -21.23 13.87
CA LYS A 20 27.97 -21.18 14.34
C LYS A 20 28.13 -21.07 15.86
N THR A 21 27.21 -20.40 16.56
CA THR A 21 27.37 -20.10 18.00
C THR A 21 26.31 -20.76 18.87
N GLY A 22 25.25 -21.34 18.28
CA GLY A 22 24.12 -21.91 19.01
C GLY A 22 23.17 -20.87 19.63
N GLU A 23 23.51 -19.58 19.54
CA GLU A 23 22.74 -18.47 20.11
C GLU A 23 21.39 -18.30 19.39
N ARG A 24 20.33 -18.01 20.16
CA ARG A 24 19.00 -17.74 19.61
C ARG A 24 18.85 -16.23 19.36
N VAL A 25 18.73 -15.86 18.09
CA VAL A 25 18.46 -14.47 17.68
C VAL A 25 17.03 -14.31 17.21
N THR A 26 16.35 -13.31 17.77
CA THR A 26 15.03 -12.89 17.31
C THR A 26 15.15 -11.86 16.19
N LYS A 27 14.47 -12.10 15.08
CA LYS A 27 14.40 -11.21 13.92
C LYS A 27 12.96 -10.74 13.68
N PHE A 28 12.85 -9.54 13.11
CA PHE A 28 11.58 -8.88 12.82
C PHE A 28 11.44 -8.54 11.32
N PRO A 29 11.36 -9.54 10.42
CA PRO A 29 11.20 -9.28 8.99
C PRO A 29 9.87 -8.60 8.67
N ASN A 30 9.88 -7.76 7.64
CA ASN A 30 8.68 -7.14 7.08
C ASN A 30 7.71 -8.18 6.56
N ARG A 31 6.42 -7.89 6.69
CA ARG A 31 5.34 -8.62 6.03
C ARG A 31 4.34 -7.65 5.42
N THR A 32 3.49 -8.19 4.55
CA THR A 32 2.32 -7.48 4.05
C THR A 32 1.35 -7.19 5.21
N PRO A 33 0.75 -5.99 5.28
CA PRO A 33 -0.33 -5.73 6.22
C PRO A 33 -1.55 -6.61 5.92
N THR A 34 -2.30 -6.99 6.94
CA THR A 34 -3.56 -7.71 6.80
C THR A 34 -4.69 -6.76 6.39
N LYS A 35 -5.83 -7.32 5.96
CA LYS A 35 -7.02 -6.52 5.63
C LYS A 35 -7.53 -5.74 6.85
N GLU A 36 -7.48 -6.34 8.04
CA GLU A 36 -7.88 -5.67 9.29
C GLU A 36 -6.92 -4.54 9.65
N GLU A 37 -5.61 -4.73 9.48
CA GLU A 37 -4.63 -3.65 9.71
C GLU A 37 -4.87 -2.48 8.77
N ILE A 38 -5.12 -2.75 7.48
CA ILE A 38 -5.47 -1.71 6.50
C ILE A 38 -6.77 -1.00 6.90
N LYS A 39 -7.78 -1.77 7.34
CA LYS A 39 -9.08 -1.24 7.80
C LYS A 39 -8.94 -0.33 9.01
N ILE A 40 -8.11 -0.68 10.00
CA ILE A 40 -7.87 0.16 11.19
C ILE A 40 -7.26 1.52 10.82
N PHE A 41 -6.36 1.56 9.84
CA PHE A 41 -5.75 2.82 9.38
C PHE A 41 -6.55 3.54 8.30
N ALA A 42 -7.64 2.94 7.80
CA ALA A 42 -8.43 3.47 6.72
C ALA A 42 -8.99 4.88 7.00
N PRO A 43 -9.58 5.20 8.18
CA PRO A 43 -10.08 6.54 8.48
C PRO A 43 -9.01 7.63 8.39
N LEU A 44 -7.78 7.32 8.81
CA LEU A 44 -6.68 8.28 8.78
C LEU A 44 -6.32 8.65 7.34
N LEU A 45 -6.15 7.66 6.46
CA LEU A 45 -5.86 7.92 5.05
C LEU A 45 -7.00 8.72 4.38
N ASP A 46 -8.25 8.38 4.70
CA ASP A 46 -9.41 9.08 4.14
C ASP A 46 -9.45 10.54 4.58
N TRP A 47 -9.18 10.80 5.86
CA TRP A 47 -9.04 12.15 6.39
C TRP A 47 -7.90 12.92 5.71
N GLU A 48 -6.74 12.30 5.52
CA GLU A 48 -5.60 12.91 4.84
C GLU A 48 -5.92 13.33 3.40
N ILE A 49 -6.61 12.46 2.64
CA ILE A 49 -7.06 12.77 1.27
C ILE A 49 -8.09 13.91 1.28
N ALA A 50 -9.05 13.86 2.21
CA ALA A 50 -10.09 14.88 2.35
C ALA A 50 -9.52 16.26 2.70
N VAL A 51 -8.48 16.32 3.54
CA VAL A 51 -7.82 17.58 3.91
C VAL A 51 -6.88 18.06 2.80
N CYS A 52 -6.09 17.16 2.21
CA CYS A 52 -5.11 17.52 1.20
C CYS A 52 -5.75 17.91 -0.15
N GLN A 53 -6.96 17.42 -0.44
CA GLN A 53 -7.67 17.63 -1.71
C GLN A 53 -6.77 17.47 -2.95
N PRO A 54 -6.09 16.32 -3.11
CA PRO A 54 -5.12 16.15 -4.20
C PRO A 54 -5.81 16.21 -5.57
N GLU A 55 -5.15 16.87 -6.52
CA GLU A 55 -5.52 16.82 -7.94
C GLU A 55 -5.12 15.49 -8.58
N LEU A 56 -4.00 14.90 -8.13
CA LEU A 56 -3.43 13.65 -8.61
C LEU A 56 -2.99 12.77 -7.43
N ILE A 57 -3.30 11.48 -7.50
CA ILE A 57 -2.89 10.48 -6.52
C ILE A 57 -1.95 9.47 -7.19
N LEU A 58 -0.72 9.37 -6.69
CA LEU A 58 0.22 8.32 -7.09
C LEU A 58 0.15 7.19 -6.07
N THR A 59 -0.14 5.96 -6.50
CA THR A 59 -0.14 4.79 -5.60
C THR A 59 1.11 3.95 -5.79
N LEU A 60 1.69 3.49 -4.69
CA LEU A 60 2.93 2.68 -4.71
C LEU A 60 2.62 1.23 -4.36
N GLY A 61 2.58 0.37 -5.38
CA GLY A 61 2.29 -1.05 -5.25
C GLY A 61 0.83 -1.36 -4.90
N ASN A 62 0.55 -2.66 -4.71
CA ASN A 62 -0.83 -3.17 -4.56
C ASN A 62 -1.56 -2.63 -3.33
N ILE A 63 -0.88 -2.40 -2.21
CA ILE A 63 -1.57 -2.03 -0.96
C ILE A 63 -2.23 -0.66 -1.06
N GLY A 64 -1.50 0.36 -1.53
CA GLY A 64 -2.08 1.69 -1.76
C GLY A 64 -3.15 1.66 -2.86
N LEU A 65 -2.85 0.99 -3.98
CA LEU A 65 -3.77 0.85 -5.11
C LEU A 65 -5.11 0.23 -4.69
N GLN A 66 -5.05 -0.92 -4.01
CA GLN A 66 -6.24 -1.68 -3.64
C GLN A 66 -6.98 -1.07 -2.45
N ARG A 67 -6.30 -0.29 -1.61
CA ARG A 67 -6.99 0.50 -0.58
C ARG A 67 -7.90 1.55 -1.22
N LEU A 68 -7.50 2.16 -2.33
CA LEU A 68 -8.31 3.18 -3.00
C LEU A 68 -9.32 2.60 -4.00
N LEU A 69 -8.93 1.59 -4.78
CA LEU A 69 -9.73 1.05 -5.90
C LEU A 69 -10.34 -0.33 -5.63
N GLY A 70 -10.24 -0.83 -4.40
CA GLY A 70 -10.68 -2.16 -4.04
C GLY A 70 -9.75 -3.28 -4.56
N PRO A 71 -10.10 -4.55 -4.32
CA PRO A 71 -9.18 -5.68 -4.48
C PRO A 71 -8.94 -6.14 -5.93
N LYS A 72 -9.71 -5.64 -6.90
CA LYS A 72 -9.68 -6.12 -8.29
C LYS A 72 -8.41 -5.69 -9.05
N PRO A 73 -8.04 -4.40 -9.11
CA PRO A 73 -6.85 -4.00 -9.84
C PRO A 73 -5.58 -4.56 -9.19
N THR A 74 -4.63 -4.94 -10.03
CA THR A 74 -3.29 -5.37 -9.62
C THR A 74 -2.27 -4.46 -10.26
N ILE A 75 -1.21 -4.14 -9.53
CA ILE A 75 -0.19 -3.19 -10.00
C ILE A 75 0.41 -3.63 -11.34
N THR A 76 0.64 -4.92 -11.52
CA THR A 76 1.18 -5.48 -12.77
C THR A 76 0.28 -5.26 -13.99
N ALA A 77 -1.03 -5.11 -13.79
CA ALA A 77 -2.00 -4.93 -14.88
C ALA A 77 -2.27 -3.46 -15.21
N VAL A 78 -2.11 -2.55 -14.23
CA VAL A 78 -2.54 -1.14 -14.38
C VAL A 78 -1.43 -0.12 -14.16
N HIS A 79 -0.20 -0.58 -13.94
CA HIS A 79 0.96 0.29 -13.76
C HIS A 79 1.16 1.25 -14.94
N GLY A 80 1.48 2.52 -14.64
CA GLY A 80 1.72 3.58 -15.61
C GLY A 80 0.45 4.11 -16.30
N THR A 81 -0.73 3.57 -15.97
CA THR A 81 -1.99 4.02 -16.58
C THR A 81 -2.62 5.18 -15.80
N VAL A 82 -3.31 6.06 -16.51
CA VAL A 82 -4.15 7.10 -15.90
C VAL A 82 -5.53 6.52 -15.62
N ILE A 83 -5.88 6.38 -14.35
CA ILE A 83 -7.18 5.90 -13.90
C ILE A 83 -7.99 7.10 -13.40
N GLN A 84 -9.20 7.28 -13.95
CA GLN A 84 -10.19 8.20 -13.40
C GLN A 84 -11.27 7.38 -12.70
N SER A 85 -11.31 7.46 -11.38
CA SER A 85 -12.26 6.68 -10.58
C SER A 85 -12.61 7.39 -9.29
N PRO A 86 -13.82 7.19 -8.73
CA PRO A 86 -14.00 7.39 -7.30
C PRO A 86 -13.06 6.47 -6.51
N ILE A 87 -12.80 6.82 -5.24
CA ILE A 87 -12.01 6.00 -4.33
C ILE A 87 -12.88 5.45 -3.22
N GLN A 88 -12.38 4.42 -2.53
CA GLN A 88 -13.01 3.89 -1.34
C GLN A 88 -12.68 4.73 -0.11
N THR A 89 -13.70 5.07 0.66
CA THR A 89 -13.62 5.63 2.01
C THR A 89 -14.23 4.64 3.00
N PHE A 90 -13.69 4.60 4.21
CA PHE A 90 -14.16 3.72 5.27
C PHE A 90 -15.20 4.43 6.13
N ASP A 91 -16.35 3.77 6.32
CA ASP A 91 -17.38 4.23 7.25
C ASP A 91 -17.29 3.42 8.55
N GLU A 92 -16.95 4.11 9.63
CA GLU A 92 -16.82 3.53 10.96
C GLU A 92 -18.15 3.00 11.52
N GLN A 93 -19.29 3.58 11.13
CA GLN A 93 -20.60 3.15 11.61
C GLN A 93 -21.02 1.83 10.96
N SER A 94 -20.95 1.75 9.62
CA SER A 94 -21.28 0.53 8.90
C SER A 94 -20.15 -0.52 8.89
N GLN A 95 -18.95 -0.16 9.37
CA GLN A 95 -17.75 -1.01 9.37
C GLN A 95 -17.35 -1.50 7.97
N ASN A 96 -17.68 -0.72 6.94
CA ASN A 96 -17.53 -1.08 5.53
C ASN A 96 -16.94 0.06 4.70
N TYR A 97 -16.47 -0.29 3.50
CA TYR A 97 -16.01 0.69 2.51
C TYR A 97 -17.18 1.14 1.63
N HIS A 98 -17.21 2.43 1.32
CA HIS A 98 -18.11 3.03 0.34
C HIS A 98 -17.30 3.84 -0.68
N TRP A 99 -17.89 4.08 -1.84
CA TRP A 99 -17.25 4.90 -2.88
C TRP A 99 -17.54 6.37 -2.66
N THR A 100 -16.55 7.21 -2.90
CA THR A 100 -16.74 8.66 -2.97
C THR A 100 -17.57 9.06 -4.18
N GLN A 101 -18.20 10.23 -4.13
CA GLN A 101 -18.82 10.84 -5.33
C GLN A 101 -17.78 11.54 -6.21
N LYS A 102 -16.77 12.16 -5.58
CA LYS A 102 -15.65 12.79 -6.29
C LYS A 102 -14.84 11.73 -7.03
N THR A 103 -14.53 12.02 -8.30
CA THR A 103 -13.60 11.25 -9.11
C THR A 103 -12.20 11.82 -8.95
N TYR A 104 -11.21 10.93 -8.84
CA TYR A 104 -9.80 11.27 -8.70
C TYR A 104 -9.02 10.76 -9.90
N GLN A 105 -7.95 11.48 -10.25
CA GLN A 105 -6.94 10.98 -11.16
C GLN A 105 -5.89 10.20 -10.36
N ILE A 106 -5.69 8.94 -10.73
CA ILE A 106 -4.84 8.00 -10.01
C ILE A 106 -3.86 7.38 -11.00
N ILE A 107 -2.56 7.40 -10.67
CA ILE A 107 -1.53 6.71 -11.44
C ILE A 107 -0.88 5.65 -10.54
N PRO A 108 -1.07 4.36 -10.85
CA PRO A 108 -0.42 3.28 -10.13
C PRO A 108 1.03 3.12 -10.57
N LEU A 109 1.95 3.13 -9.61
CA LEU A 109 3.40 2.97 -9.80
C LEU A 109 3.90 1.78 -8.97
N PHE A 110 5.00 1.16 -9.38
CA PHE A 110 5.56 0.05 -8.61
C PHE A 110 6.05 0.55 -7.25
N HIS A 111 6.03 -0.29 -6.21
CA HIS A 111 6.67 0.13 -4.97
C HIS A 111 8.20 0.14 -5.17
N PRO A 112 8.98 1.12 -4.67
CA PRO A 112 10.45 1.16 -4.87
C PRO A 112 11.15 -0.12 -4.39
N ALA A 113 10.67 -0.70 -3.29
CA ALA A 113 11.16 -1.98 -2.75
C ALA A 113 10.86 -3.21 -3.63
N ALA A 114 10.06 -3.10 -4.70
CA ALA A 114 9.73 -4.23 -5.58
C ALA A 114 10.98 -4.83 -6.23
N VAL A 115 12.01 -4.03 -6.49
CA VAL A 115 13.30 -4.48 -7.05
C VAL A 115 14.00 -5.50 -6.15
N PHE A 116 13.82 -5.43 -4.83
CA PHE A 116 14.39 -6.41 -3.89
C PHE A 116 13.74 -7.78 -3.97
N TYR A 117 12.50 -7.86 -4.48
CA TYR A 117 11.75 -9.10 -4.63
C TYR A 117 11.83 -9.64 -6.06
N ASN A 118 11.86 -8.75 -7.05
CA ASN A 118 12.01 -9.09 -8.45
C ASN A 118 12.94 -8.10 -9.14
N TYR A 119 14.22 -8.48 -9.26
CA TYR A 119 15.24 -7.64 -9.88
C TYR A 119 14.91 -7.26 -11.34
N ARG A 120 14.10 -8.06 -12.06
CA ARG A 120 13.69 -7.74 -13.44
C ARG A 120 12.86 -6.45 -13.53
N LEU A 121 12.25 -6.02 -12.43
CA LEU A 121 11.51 -4.76 -12.36
C LEU A 121 12.43 -3.54 -12.22
N LYS A 122 13.75 -3.70 -12.13
CA LYS A 122 14.68 -2.58 -11.85
C LYS A 122 14.54 -1.43 -12.83
N GLU A 123 14.57 -1.70 -14.13
CA GLU A 123 14.49 -0.63 -15.14
C GLU A 123 13.09 0.00 -15.17
N VAL A 124 12.03 -0.80 -15.06
CA VAL A 124 10.65 -0.31 -14.99
C VAL A 124 10.43 0.58 -13.75
N VAL A 125 10.92 0.16 -12.58
CA VAL A 125 10.85 0.97 -11.35
C VAL A 125 11.69 2.23 -11.46
N LYS A 126 12.75 2.24 -12.27
CA LYS A 126 13.58 3.44 -12.50
C LYS A 126 12.89 4.44 -13.43
N GLU A 127 11.99 3.99 -14.30
CA GLU A 127 11.18 4.89 -15.13
C GLU A 127 10.08 5.60 -14.33
N ASP A 128 9.68 5.05 -13.17
CA ASP A 128 8.71 5.67 -12.26
C ASP A 128 9.25 6.88 -11.48
N TRP A 129 10.58 6.99 -11.26
CA TRP A 129 11.24 8.06 -10.49
C TRP A 129 12.75 8.21 -10.76
#